data_AF-A0A7S2M6J3-F1
#
_entry.id   AF-A0A7S2M6J3-F1
#
_cell.length_a   1.000
_cell.length_b   1.000
_cell.length_c   1.000
_cell.angle_alpha   90.00
_cell.angle_beta   90.00
_cell.angle_gamma   90.00
#
_symmetry.space_group_name_H-M   'P 1'
#
loop_
_entity.id
_entity.type
_entity.pdbx_description
1 polymer ?
#
loop_
_entity_poly.entity_id
_entity_poly.type
_entity_poly.pdbx_seq_one_letter_code
_entity_poly.pdbx_strand_id
1 'polypeptide(L)'
;GLAPRCVTPVRPTQGRCCCSMAPTNAARDRSLGARVHALATCAEAGDIPGAEDLLAQLESRWPVGNRRFLWNLLLKACAKAGDITRAAEVFARMDRARVEPSARTFGKVLAAAAARGALGEAEAWLAEAQRRGVQPEAVH
;
A
#
# COMPACT_ATOMS: atom_id res chain seq x y z
N GLY A 1 50.41 -32.95 -19.28
CA GLY A 1 49.15 -32.21 -19.05
C GLY A 1 49.44 -31.08 -18.10
N LEU A 2 49.34 -29.83 -18.57
CA LEU A 2 49.62 -28.63 -17.79
C LEU A 2 48.45 -27.66 -17.97
N ALA A 3 47.70 -27.42 -16.89
CA ALA A 3 46.64 -26.43 -16.83
C ALA A 3 47.21 -25.01 -16.66
N PRO A 4 46.55 -23.96 -17.17
CA PRO A 4 47.06 -22.61 -17.14
C PRO A 4 46.78 -21.90 -15.81
N ARG A 5 47.68 -20.96 -15.51
CA ARG A 5 47.80 -20.15 -14.30
C ARG A 5 46.79 -18.98 -14.35
N CYS A 6 45.85 -18.92 -13.42
CA CYS A 6 45.11 -17.69 -13.14
C CYS A 6 45.95 -16.79 -12.24
N VAL A 7 46.41 -15.66 -12.79
CA VAL A 7 47.10 -14.59 -12.07
C VAL A 7 46.05 -13.75 -11.36
N THR A 8 46.02 -13.81 -10.03
CA THR A 8 45.36 -12.82 -9.16
C THR A 8 46.25 -11.58 -9.00
N PRO A 9 45.67 -10.45 -8.56
CA PRO A 9 46.22 -9.71 -7.42
C PRO A 9 45.23 -9.82 -6.23
N VAL A 10 45.59 -10.52 -5.15
CA VAL A 10 46.23 -9.98 -3.92
C VAL A 10 45.27 -9.02 -3.18
N ARG A 11 44.43 -9.47 -2.22
CA ARG A 11 44.67 -9.77 -0.76
C ARG A 11 44.94 -8.49 0.08
N PRO A 12 44.90 -8.50 1.43
CA PRO A 12 44.39 -9.44 2.47
C PRO A 12 43.46 -8.67 3.48
N THR A 13 42.88 -9.16 4.58
CA THR A 13 43.47 -9.71 5.83
C THR A 13 42.36 -10.27 6.75
N GLN A 14 42.60 -11.48 7.27
CA GLN A 14 42.35 -11.96 8.63
C GLN A 14 41.07 -11.56 9.40
N GLY A 15 40.27 -12.59 9.72
CA GLY A 15 39.90 -12.80 11.13
C GLY A 15 38.45 -12.63 11.51
N ARG A 16 37.61 -13.63 11.21
CA ARG A 16 36.76 -14.37 12.18
C ARG A 16 35.75 -15.25 11.46
N CYS A 17 35.78 -16.54 11.81
CA CYS A 17 34.60 -17.39 11.81
C CYS A 17 33.60 -16.85 12.85
N CYS A 18 32.29 -17.07 12.65
CA CYS A 18 31.13 -16.82 13.54
C CYS A 18 30.03 -15.97 12.89
N CYS A 19 29.16 -16.58 12.09
CA CYS A 19 27.83 -16.06 11.80
C CYS A 19 26.99 -17.21 11.23
N SER A 20 26.11 -17.91 11.96
CA SER A 20 25.16 -17.39 12.95
C SER A 20 24.63 -16.02 12.55
N MET A 21 24.31 -15.82 11.28
CA MET A 21 23.43 -14.74 10.86
C MET A 21 22.14 -15.40 10.43
N ALA A 22 21.15 -15.29 11.31
CA ALA A 22 19.74 -15.44 10.96
C ALA A 22 19.50 -14.81 9.57
N PRO A 23 18.64 -15.40 8.71
CA PRO A 23 18.36 -14.83 7.40
C PRO A 23 18.01 -13.37 7.59
N THR A 24 18.89 -12.49 7.10
CA THR A 24 18.72 -11.04 7.25
C THR A 24 17.43 -10.66 6.56
N ASN A 25 16.69 -9.77 7.22
CA ASN A 25 15.37 -9.27 6.83
C ASN A 25 15.28 -8.79 5.36
N ALA A 26 16.43 -8.55 4.71
CA ALA A 26 16.58 -8.12 3.32
C ALA A 26 16.06 -9.10 2.24
N ALA A 27 16.06 -10.42 2.48
CA ALA A 27 15.46 -11.36 1.52
C ALA A 27 13.92 -11.42 1.62
N ARG A 28 13.37 -11.13 2.80
CA ARG A 28 11.92 -11.05 3.06
C ARG A 28 11.29 -9.78 2.47
N ASP A 29 12.07 -8.70 2.36
CA ASP A 29 11.59 -7.39 1.94
C ASP A 29 11.39 -7.24 0.42
N ARG A 30 12.16 -8.00 -0.39
CA ARG A 30 12.02 -8.00 -1.86
C ARG A 30 10.63 -8.41 -2.36
N SER A 31 9.88 -9.18 -1.57
CA SER A 31 8.50 -9.55 -1.88
C SER A 31 7.47 -8.53 -1.38
N LEU A 32 7.77 -7.77 -0.32
CA LEU A 32 6.81 -6.83 0.27
C LEU A 32 6.79 -5.53 -0.51
N GLY A 33 7.97 -4.94 -0.75
CA GLY A 33 8.11 -3.72 -1.55
C GLY A 33 7.54 -3.89 -2.97
N ALA A 34 7.76 -5.04 -3.61
CA ALA A 34 7.22 -5.33 -4.94
C ALA A 34 5.68 -5.37 -4.96
N ARG A 35 5.05 -5.94 -3.93
CA ARG A 35 3.57 -5.98 -3.82
C ARG A 35 2.98 -4.61 -3.51
N VAL A 36 3.64 -3.83 -2.64
CA VAL A 36 3.22 -2.44 -2.37
C VAL A 36 3.34 -1.59 -3.64
N HIS A 37 4.40 -1.79 -4.42
CA HIS A 37 4.57 -1.13 -5.71
C HIS A 37 3.47 -1.56 -6.71
N ALA A 38 3.23 -2.86 -6.86
CA ALA A 38 2.16 -3.37 -7.71
C ALA A 38 0.78 -2.84 -7.28
N LEU A 39 0.51 -2.72 -5.98
CA LEU A 39 -0.71 -2.13 -5.44
C LEU A 39 -0.83 -0.66 -5.84
N ALA A 40 0.27 0.10 -5.80
CA ALA A 40 0.30 1.47 -6.28
C ALA A 40 0.05 1.55 -7.79
N THR A 41 0.59 0.62 -8.59
CA THR A 41 0.31 0.53 -10.03
C THR A 41 -1.17 0.25 -10.30
N CYS A 42 -1.78 -0.71 -9.61
CA CYS A 42 -3.23 -0.98 -9.70
C CYS A 42 -4.05 0.24 -9.27
N ALA A 43 -3.59 0.98 -8.25
CA ALA A 43 -4.22 2.20 -7.79
C ALA A 43 -4.20 3.35 -8.81
N GLU A 44 -3.16 3.47 -9.63
CA GLU A 44 -3.16 4.42 -10.76
C GLU A 44 -4.03 3.94 -11.91
N ALA A 45 -4.06 2.63 -12.16
CA ALA A 45 -4.85 2.01 -13.23
C ALA A 45 -6.36 1.96 -12.93
N GLY A 46 -6.77 2.15 -11.67
CA GLY A 46 -8.16 1.94 -11.24
C GLY A 46 -8.55 0.46 -11.16
N ASP A 47 -7.58 -0.45 -11.11
CA ASP A 47 -7.80 -1.88 -11.01
C ASP A 47 -8.11 -2.26 -9.55
N ILE A 48 -9.40 -2.25 -9.21
CA ILE A 48 -9.90 -2.63 -7.88
C ILE A 48 -9.61 -4.10 -7.54
N PRO A 49 -9.96 -5.12 -8.36
CA PRO A 49 -9.75 -6.51 -7.98
C PRO A 49 -8.27 -6.84 -7.79
N GLY A 50 -7.38 -6.36 -8.68
CA GLY A 50 -5.94 -6.54 -8.49
C GLY A 50 -5.40 -5.87 -7.23
N ALA A 51 -5.91 -4.66 -6.90
CA ALA A 51 -5.57 -3.96 -5.68
C ALA A 51 -6.06 -4.70 -4.41
N GLU A 52 -7.26 -5.29 -4.44
CA GLU A 52 -7.80 -6.07 -3.32
C GLU A 52 -7.00 -7.34 -3.06
N ASP A 53 -6.66 -8.08 -4.12
CA ASP A 53 -5.87 -9.31 -4.03
C ASP A 53 -4.48 -9.04 -3.45
N LEU A 54 -3.83 -7.96 -3.90
CA LEU A 54 -2.54 -7.54 -3.38
C LEU A 54 -2.65 -7.08 -1.93
N LEU A 55 -3.71 -6.35 -1.57
CA LEU A 55 -3.93 -5.92 -0.19
C LEU A 55 -4.16 -7.12 0.74
N ALA A 56 -4.96 -8.12 0.33
CA ALA A 56 -5.20 -9.33 1.10
C ALA A 56 -3.89 -10.13 1.32
N GLN A 57 -3.03 -10.20 0.30
CA GLN A 57 -1.70 -10.79 0.46
C GLN A 57 -0.81 -10.02 1.44
N LEU A 58 -0.99 -8.70 1.55
CA LEU A 58 -0.25 -7.82 2.46
C LEU A 58 -0.82 -7.84 3.89
N GLU A 59 -2.11 -8.06 4.08
CA GLU A 59 -2.78 -8.11 5.39
C GLU A 59 -2.15 -9.19 6.29
N SER A 60 -1.76 -10.33 5.72
CA SER A 60 -1.09 -11.42 6.45
C SER A 60 0.28 -11.04 7.04
N ARG A 61 0.92 -9.98 6.52
CA ARG A 61 2.30 -9.59 6.85
C ARG A 61 2.47 -8.07 6.85
N TRP A 62 1.52 -7.35 7.43
CA TRP A 62 1.53 -5.91 7.33
C TRP A 62 2.84 -5.29 7.86
N PRO A 63 3.52 -4.44 7.06
CA PRO A 63 4.65 -3.68 7.54
C PRO A 63 4.18 -2.77 8.68
N VAL A 64 4.91 -2.80 9.79
CA VAL A 64 4.60 -2.03 11.00
C VAL A 64 4.67 -0.54 10.64
N GLY A 65 3.52 0.12 10.49
CA GLY A 65 3.41 1.55 10.13
C GLY A 65 2.71 1.86 8.80
N ASN A 66 2.57 0.91 7.87
CA ASN A 66 2.09 1.21 6.51
C ASN A 66 0.62 0.87 6.25
N ARG A 67 -0.11 0.30 7.22
CA ARG A 67 -1.51 -0.16 7.02
C ARG A 67 -2.39 0.93 6.40
N ARG A 68 -2.38 2.12 7.00
CA ARG A 68 -3.18 3.28 6.53
C ARG A 68 -2.82 3.66 5.08
N PHE A 69 -1.54 3.62 4.74
CA PHE A 69 -1.07 3.91 3.39
C PHE A 69 -1.60 2.87 2.38
N LEU A 70 -1.59 1.58 2.73
CA LEU A 70 -2.08 0.51 1.85
C LEU A 70 -3.60 0.60 1.62
N TRP A 71 -4.40 0.87 2.67
CA TRP A 71 -5.84 1.15 2.51
C TRP A 71 -6.10 2.36 1.62
N ASN A 72 -5.30 3.42 1.80
CA ASN A 72 -5.41 4.60 0.95
C ASN A 72 -5.05 4.33 -0.52
N LEU A 73 -4.19 3.35 -0.82
CA LEU A 73 -3.93 2.93 -2.20
C LEU A 73 -5.15 2.20 -2.79
N LEU A 74 -5.76 1.29 -2.05
CA LEU A 74 -6.98 0.62 -2.51
C LEU A 74 -8.12 1.62 -2.76
N LEU A 75 -8.33 2.58 -1.84
CA LEU A 75 -9.30 3.67 -2.04
C LEU A 75 -8.97 4.56 -3.25
N LYS A 76 -7.68 4.69 -3.60
CA LYS A 76 -7.28 5.40 -4.82
C LYS A 76 -7.71 4.65 -6.08
N ALA A 77 -7.54 3.32 -6.08
CA ALA A 77 -8.03 2.49 -7.17
C ALA A 77 -9.55 2.69 -7.36
N CYS A 78 -10.32 2.65 -6.27
CA CYS A 78 -11.76 2.91 -6.29
C CYS A 78 -12.10 4.32 -6.80
N ALA A 79 -11.35 5.34 -6.38
CA ALA A 79 -11.54 6.72 -6.85
C ALA A 79 -11.25 6.88 -8.35
N LYS A 80 -10.19 6.22 -8.85
CA LYS A 80 -9.85 6.22 -10.29
C LYS A 80 -10.86 5.47 -11.14
N ALA A 81 -11.41 4.37 -10.61
CA ALA A 81 -12.49 3.63 -11.24
C ALA A 81 -13.85 4.33 -11.17
N GLY A 82 -14.01 5.35 -10.31
CA GLY A 82 -15.31 5.94 -10.02
C GLY A 82 -16.27 4.91 -9.41
N ASP A 83 -15.80 4.05 -8.51
CA ASP A 83 -16.64 3.09 -7.80
C ASP A 83 -16.77 3.47 -6.33
N ILE A 84 -17.82 4.24 -6.04
CA ILE A 84 -18.13 4.71 -4.69
C ILE A 84 -18.62 3.59 -3.78
N THR A 85 -19.35 2.61 -4.32
CA THR A 85 -19.84 1.46 -3.56
C THR A 85 -18.67 0.67 -3.00
N ARG A 86 -17.68 0.36 -3.85
CA ARG A 86 -16.46 -0.29 -3.41
C ARG A 86 -15.63 0.59 -2.48
N ALA A 87 -15.53 1.89 -2.75
CA ALA A 87 -14.84 2.81 -1.84
C ALA A 87 -15.45 2.79 -0.42
N ALA A 88 -16.78 2.75 -0.31
CA ALA A 88 -17.50 2.66 0.95
C ALA A 88 -17.24 1.32 1.68
N GLU A 89 -17.26 0.21 0.95
CA GLU A 89 -16.93 -1.12 1.51
C GLU A 89 -15.49 -1.16 2.05
N VAL A 90 -14.53 -0.60 1.29
CA VAL A 90 -13.13 -0.52 1.69
C VAL A 90 -12.97 0.37 2.92
N PHE A 91 -13.67 1.50 2.99
CA PHE A 91 -13.67 2.36 4.18
C PHE A 91 -14.21 1.61 5.41
N ALA A 92 -15.32 0.88 5.26
CA ALA A 92 -15.88 0.08 6.35
C ALA A 92 -14.94 -1.04 6.81
N ARG A 93 -14.19 -1.66 5.88
CA ARG A 93 -13.14 -2.64 6.21
C ARG A 93 -11.98 -2.00 6.97
N MET A 94 -11.55 -0.81 6.55
CA MET A 94 -10.50 -0.03 7.21
C MET A 94 -10.88 0.30 8.67
N ASP A 95 -12.13 0.69 8.90
CA ASP A 95 -12.68 0.98 10.23
C ASP A 95 -12.74 -0.28 11.11
N ARG A 96 -13.22 -1.41 10.57
CA ARG A 96 -13.21 -2.72 11.25
C ARG A 96 -11.80 -3.20 11.60
N ALA A 97 -10.82 -2.89 10.75
CA ALA A 97 -9.41 -3.17 10.99
C ALA A 97 -8.77 -2.21 12.03
N ARG A 98 -9.56 -1.31 12.63
CA ARG A 98 -9.14 -0.27 13.58
C ARG A 98 -8.01 0.60 13.02
N VAL A 99 -8.06 0.88 11.71
CA VAL A 99 -7.11 1.78 11.07
C VAL A 99 -7.77 3.15 10.92
N GLU A 100 -7.22 4.14 11.62
CA GLU A 100 -7.79 5.49 11.63
C GLU A 100 -7.78 6.12 10.21
N PRO A 101 -8.96 6.49 9.67
CA PRO A 101 -9.08 7.27 8.44
C PRO A 101 -8.37 8.61 8.57
N SER A 102 -7.74 9.08 7.49
CA SER A 102 -7.14 10.42 7.44
C SER A 102 -7.85 11.33 6.45
N ALA A 103 -7.47 12.61 6.42
CA ALA A 103 -7.93 13.58 5.42
C ALA A 103 -7.82 13.05 3.97
N ARG A 104 -6.74 12.30 3.68
CA ARG A 104 -6.52 11.62 2.39
C ARG A 104 -7.54 10.52 2.12
N THR A 105 -7.94 9.77 3.16
CA THR A 105 -8.94 8.70 3.04
C THR A 105 -10.27 9.28 2.59
N PHE A 106 -10.75 10.32 3.29
CA PHE A 106 -12.00 11.01 2.93
C PHE A 106 -11.92 11.71 1.57
N GLY A 107 -10.79 12.38 1.26
CA GLY A 107 -10.59 13.00 -0.04
C GLY A 107 -10.72 12.01 -1.21
N LYS A 108 -10.25 10.76 -1.05
CA LYS A 108 -10.39 9.73 -2.10
C LYS A 108 -11.81 9.21 -2.24
N VAL A 109 -12.53 9.00 -1.13
CA VAL A 109 -13.93 8.58 -1.20
C VAL A 109 -14.79 9.68 -1.84
N LEU A 110 -14.54 10.94 -1.50
CA LEU A 110 -15.18 12.09 -2.15
C LEU A 110 -14.83 12.19 -3.64
N ALA A 111 -13.57 11.95 -4.01
CA ALA A 111 -13.16 11.90 -5.41
C ALA A 111 -13.91 10.80 -6.18
N ALA A 112 -14.10 9.63 -5.58
CA ALA A 112 -14.88 8.54 -6.18
C ALA A 112 -16.35 8.92 -6.38
N ALA A 113 -16.96 9.59 -5.40
CA ALA A 113 -18.33 10.08 -5.49
C ALA A 113 -18.48 11.17 -6.56
N ALA A 114 -17.53 12.11 -6.63
CA ALA A 114 -17.48 13.17 -7.62
C ALA A 114 -17.33 12.61 -9.05
N ALA A 115 -16.46 11.61 -9.24
CA ALA A 115 -16.26 10.95 -10.53
C ALA A 115 -17.55 10.27 -11.07
N ARG A 116 -18.44 9.83 -10.18
CA ARG A 116 -19.77 9.29 -10.54
C ARG A 116 -20.88 10.33 -10.64
N GLY A 117 -20.64 11.56 -10.20
CA GLY A 117 -21.69 12.57 -10.03
C GLY A 117 -22.68 12.26 -8.89
N ALA A 118 -22.29 11.42 -7.92
CA ALA A 118 -23.14 11.01 -6.81
C ALA A 118 -23.10 12.05 -5.67
N LEU A 119 -23.76 13.19 -5.87
CA LEU A 119 -23.72 14.32 -4.92
C LEU A 119 -24.23 13.93 -3.52
N GLY A 120 -25.35 13.20 -3.43
CA GLY A 120 -25.90 12.80 -2.13
C GLY A 120 -24.95 11.90 -1.33
N GLU A 121 -24.20 11.03 -2.00
CA GLU A 121 -23.17 10.23 -1.33
C GLU A 121 -21.97 11.09 -0.91
N ALA A 122 -21.56 12.04 -1.74
CA ALA A 122 -20.49 12.99 -1.40
C ALA A 122 -20.84 13.82 -0.15
N GLU A 123 -22.08 14.30 -0.05
CA GLU A 123 -22.56 15.02 1.14
C GLU A 123 -22.56 14.14 2.39
N ALA A 124 -22.98 12.88 2.29
CA ALA A 124 -22.93 11.93 3.40
C ALA A 124 -21.50 11.68 3.88
N TRP A 125 -20.54 11.56 2.96
CA TRP A 125 -19.13 11.40 3.28
C TRP A 125 -18.50 12.66 3.88
N LEU A 126 -18.92 13.85 3.44
CA LEU A 126 -18.52 15.12 4.06
C LEU A 126 -19.04 15.23 5.50
N ALA A 127 -20.31 14.89 5.73
CA ALA A 127 -20.90 14.90 7.06
C ALA A 127 -20.20 13.90 8.00
N GLU A 128 -19.85 12.70 7.50
CA GLU A 128 -19.08 11.72 8.27
C GLU A 128 -17.66 12.22 8.60
N ALA A 129 -16.98 12.87 7.65
CA ALA A 129 -15.67 13.47 7.88
C ALA A 129 -15.73 14.56 8.97
N GLN A 130 -16.74 15.43 8.90
CA GLN A 130 -16.99 16.46 9.91
C GLN A 130 -17.30 15.86 11.28
N ARG A 131 -18.13 14.81 11.34
CA ARG A 131 -18.46 14.09 12.59
C ARG A 131 -17.21 13.51 13.26
N ARG A 132 -16.23 13.07 12.48
CA ARG A 132 -14.93 12.59 12.97
C ARG A 132 -13.90 13.71 13.18
N GLY A 133 -14.26 14.97 12.92
CA GLY A 133 -13.35 16.12 13.04
C GLY A 133 -12.21 16.12 12.02
N VAL A 134 -12.36 15.40 10.90
CA VAL A 134 -11.35 15.30 9.85
C VAL A 134 -11.76 16.20 8.68
N GLN A 135 -10.90 17.14 8.32
CA GLN A 135 -11.07 17.93 7.10
C GLN A 135 -10.57 17.11 5.91
N PRO A 136 -11.42 16.74 4.94
CA PRO A 136 -10.98 16.02 3.75
C PRO A 136 -9.96 16.85 2.96
N GLU A 137 -8.98 16.18 2.35
CA GLU A 137 -8.07 16.86 1.42
C GLU A 137 -8.88 17.36 0.22
N ALA A 138 -8.66 18.62 -0.17
CA ALA A 138 -9.32 19.20 -1.33
C ALA A 138 -9.02 18.36 -2.57
N VAL A 139 -10.08 17.89 -3.23
CA VAL A 139 -10.01 17.25 -4.53
C VAL A 139 -9.74 18.34 -5.58
N HIS A 140 -8.49 18.42 -6.04
CA HIS A 140 -8.07 19.27 -7.16
C HIS A 140 -8.05 18.49 -8.47
#